data_AF-A0A9E4R347-F1
#
_entry.id   AF-A0A9E4R347-F1
#
_cell.length_a   1.000
_cell.length_b   1.000
_cell.length_c   1.000
_cell.angle_alpha   90.00
_cell.angle_beta   90.00
_cell.angle_gamma   90.00
#
_symmetry.space_group_name_H-M   'P 1'
#
loop_
_entity.id
_entity.type
_entity.pdbx_description
1 polymer ?
#
loop_
_entity_poly.entity_id
_entity_poly.type
_entity_poly.pdbx_seq_one_letter_code
_entity_poly.pdbx_strand_id
1 'polypeptide(L)'
;MLRRFPIPIVDLVLADLTRKGLIDDSEFATLWKQSRDAHRPRSAFLIRRELLAKGVARDVATQAVADLNEPDAAYRAGQKFARRLHNLDFNKFSTRLWGHLRRRGFNGSISRDTVSLLWSESRPQHGDPAKSDMTYPPGAEIWEGRGHV
;
A
#
# COMPACT_ATOMS: atom_id res chain seq x y z
N MET A 1 4.01 6.95 -28.96
CA MET A 1 2.84 7.52 -29.66
C MET A 1 2.95 9.05 -29.81
N LEU A 2 4.15 9.58 -30.12
CA LEU A 2 4.44 11.03 -30.26
C LEU A 2 4.68 11.45 -31.73
N ARG A 3 4.12 10.71 -32.71
CA ARG A 3 4.53 10.85 -34.12
C ARG A 3 3.46 11.46 -35.04
N ARG A 4 2.57 12.30 -34.53
CA ARG A 4 1.53 12.96 -35.36
C ARG A 4 1.60 14.49 -35.40
N PHE A 5 2.35 15.13 -34.49
CA PHE A 5 2.46 16.59 -34.43
C PHE A 5 3.92 17.03 -34.19
N PRO A 6 4.36 18.18 -34.74
CA PRO A 6 5.68 18.72 -34.47
C PRO A 6 5.89 19.03 -32.98
N ILE A 7 7.06 18.68 -32.43
CA ILE A 7 7.41 18.91 -31.02
C ILE A 7 7.17 20.37 -30.58
N PRO A 8 7.55 21.42 -31.35
CA PRO A 8 7.32 22.80 -30.94
C PRO A 8 5.84 23.15 -30.73
N ILE A 9 4.94 22.52 -31.49
CA ILE A 9 3.49 22.73 -31.34
C ILE A 9 2.99 22.04 -30.07
N VAL A 10 3.49 20.83 -29.78
CA VAL A 10 3.16 20.12 -28.55
C VAL A 10 3.57 20.94 -27.32
N ASP A 11 4.79 21.46 -27.31
CA ASP A 11 5.31 22.25 -26.18
C ASP A 11 4.51 23.55 -25.97
N LEU A 12 4.12 24.22 -27.06
CA LEU A 12 3.31 25.44 -26.99
C LEU A 12 1.91 25.16 -26.42
N VAL A 13 1.26 24.07 -26.86
CA VAL A 13 -0.05 23.67 -26.35
C VAL A 13 0.05 23.25 -24.88
N LEU A 14 1.06 22.47 -24.49
CA LEU A 14 1.28 22.09 -23.09
C LEU A 14 1.45 23.33 -22.21
N ALA A 15 2.27 24.30 -22.64
CA ALA A 15 2.48 25.54 -21.90
C ALA A 15 1.20 26.37 -21.75
N ASP A 16 0.35 26.45 -22.78
CA ASP A 16 -0.94 27.15 -22.70
C ASP A 16 -1.93 26.45 -21.77
N LEU A 17 -2.02 25.12 -21.83
CA LEU A 17 -2.88 24.32 -20.96
C LEU A 17 -2.45 24.42 -19.49
N THR A 18 -1.15 24.34 -19.21
CA THR A 18 -0.61 24.54 -17.86
C THR A 18 -0.90 25.96 -17.36
N ARG A 19 -0.70 27.00 -18.19
CA ARG A 19 -0.99 28.39 -17.80
C ARG A 19 -2.47 28.61 -17.46
N LYS A 20 -3.37 27.93 -18.16
CA LYS A 20 -4.81 27.97 -17.92
C LYS A 20 -5.26 27.10 -16.73
N GLY A 21 -4.34 26.39 -16.07
CA GLY A 21 -4.66 25.48 -14.96
C GLY A 21 -5.42 24.22 -15.41
N LEU A 22 -5.38 23.88 -16.70
CA LEU A 22 -6.05 22.70 -17.24
C LEU A 22 -5.18 21.43 -17.11
N ILE A 23 -3.89 21.59 -16.86
CA ILE A 23 -2.93 20.53 -16.57
C ILE A 23 -2.17 20.92 -15.30
N ASP A 24 -2.32 20.11 -14.25
CA ASP A 24 -1.57 20.21 -13.00
C ASP A 24 -1.20 18.80 -12.52
N ASP A 25 0.11 18.50 -12.56
CA ASP A 25 0.65 17.21 -12.13
C ASP A 25 0.50 16.98 -10.62
N SER A 26 0.50 18.05 -9.82
CA SER A 26 0.36 17.97 -8.36
C SER A 26 -1.07 17.65 -7.96
N GLU A 27 -2.03 18.31 -8.61
CA GLU A 27 -3.46 17.99 -8.46
C GLU A 27 -3.72 16.55 -8.91
N PHE A 28 -3.22 16.19 -10.09
CA PHE A 28 -3.33 14.83 -10.61
C PHE A 28 -2.76 13.79 -9.62
N ALA A 29 -1.57 14.03 -9.07
CA ALA A 29 -0.94 13.12 -8.13
C ALA A 29 -1.73 12.97 -6.82
N THR A 30 -2.31 14.06 -6.34
CA THR A 30 -3.19 14.07 -5.15
C THR A 30 -4.45 13.25 -5.38
N LEU A 31 -5.15 13.48 -6.49
CA LEU A 31 -6.34 12.72 -6.88
C LEU A 31 -6.02 11.24 -7.09
N TRP A 32 -4.84 10.94 -7.66
CA TRP A 32 -4.39 9.57 -7.85
C TRP A 32 -4.18 8.84 -6.50
N LYS A 33 -3.53 9.49 -5.52
CA LYS A 33 -3.40 8.95 -4.16
C LYS A 33 -4.79 8.69 -3.56
N GLN A 34 -5.68 9.67 -3.57
CA GLN A 34 -7.03 9.56 -2.99
C GLN A 34 -7.84 8.43 -3.63
N SER A 35 -7.76 8.27 -4.96
CA SER A 35 -8.42 7.18 -5.68
C SER A 35 -7.94 5.81 -5.21
N ARG A 36 -6.63 5.65 -4.98
CA ARG A 36 -6.06 4.41 -4.43
C ARG A 36 -6.49 4.17 -3.00
N ASP A 37 -6.46 5.20 -2.19
CA ASP A 37 -6.85 5.15 -0.79
C ASP A 37 -8.31 4.68 -0.62
N ALA A 38 -9.22 5.17 -1.46
CA ALA A 38 -10.64 4.81 -1.40
C ALA A 38 -10.95 3.38 -1.90
N HIS A 39 -10.27 2.90 -2.95
CA HIS A 39 -10.70 1.68 -3.66
C HIS A 39 -9.75 0.49 -3.52
N ARG A 40 -8.44 0.75 -3.50
CA ARG A 40 -7.39 -0.27 -3.53
C ARG A 40 -6.17 0.24 -2.76
N PRO A 41 -6.23 0.30 -1.41
CA PRO A 41 -5.12 0.83 -0.62
C PRO A 41 -3.82 0.08 -0.92
N ARG A 42 -2.73 0.84 -1.06
CA ARG A 42 -1.38 0.40 -1.46
C ARG A 42 -0.35 1.21 -0.69
N SER A 43 0.89 0.71 -0.65
CA SER A 43 1.99 1.46 -0.04
C SER A 43 2.34 2.72 -0.82
N ALA A 44 3.00 3.67 -0.14
CA ALA A 44 3.52 4.88 -0.76
C ALA A 44 4.48 4.55 -1.90
N PHE A 45 5.27 3.48 -1.75
CA PHE A 45 6.18 2.99 -2.79
C PHE A 45 5.45 2.66 -4.11
N LEU A 46 4.35 1.88 -4.05
CA LEU A 46 3.62 1.52 -5.26
C LEU A 46 2.88 2.71 -5.85
N ILE A 47 2.27 3.56 -5.03
CA ILE A 47 1.58 4.76 -5.52
C ILE A 47 2.59 5.67 -6.24
N ARG A 48 3.77 5.90 -5.66
CA ARG A 48 4.85 6.66 -6.31
C ARG A 48 5.28 6.01 -7.63
N ARG A 49 5.44 4.69 -7.67
CA ARG A 49 5.81 3.98 -8.91
C ARG A 49 4.74 4.14 -10.00
N GLU A 50 3.47 4.12 -9.64
CA GLU A 50 2.36 4.35 -10.57
C GLU A 50 2.36 5.78 -11.13
N LEU A 51 2.62 6.79 -10.28
CA LEU A 51 2.74 8.18 -10.70
C LEU A 51 3.90 8.38 -11.68
N LEU A 52 5.08 7.83 -11.37
CA LEU A 52 6.23 7.86 -12.26
C LEU A 52 5.94 7.20 -13.61
N ALA A 53 5.26 6.06 -13.61
CA ALA A 53 4.87 5.37 -14.85
C ALA A 53 3.88 6.16 -15.71
N LYS A 54 3.23 7.18 -15.13
CA LYS A 54 2.32 8.10 -15.83
C LYS A 54 3.01 9.37 -16.31
N GLY A 55 4.29 9.53 -16.05
CA GLY A 55 5.06 10.71 -16.44
C GLY A 55 5.05 11.83 -15.41
N VAL A 56 4.45 11.64 -14.23
CA VAL A 56 4.51 12.62 -13.15
C VAL A 56 5.95 12.76 -12.67
N ALA A 57 6.41 14.00 -12.49
CA ALA A 57 7.75 14.30 -12.01
C ALA A 57 8.04 13.64 -10.64
N ARG A 58 9.31 13.28 -10.41
CA ARG A 58 9.70 12.47 -9.24
C ARG A 58 9.45 13.17 -7.92
N ASP A 59 9.76 14.45 -7.85
CA ASP A 59 9.51 15.33 -6.72
C ASP A 59 8.01 15.43 -6.41
N VAL A 60 7.17 15.69 -7.43
CA VAL A 60 5.70 15.71 -7.29
C VAL A 60 5.17 14.36 -6.79
N ALA A 61 5.63 13.26 -7.39
CA ALA A 61 5.23 11.93 -6.97
C ALA A 61 5.69 11.55 -5.55
N THR A 62 6.83 12.11 -5.10
CA THR A 62 7.35 11.92 -3.74
C THR A 62 6.54 12.73 -2.75
N GLN A 63 6.27 14.00 -3.06
CA GLN A 63 5.47 14.88 -2.23
C GLN A 63 4.04 14.38 -2.06
N ALA A 64 3.43 13.88 -3.14
CA ALA A 64 2.05 13.38 -3.13
C ALA A 64 1.81 12.27 -2.11
N VAL A 65 2.82 11.43 -1.82
CA VAL A 65 2.74 10.29 -0.90
C VAL A 65 3.41 10.51 0.45
N ALA A 66 3.99 11.70 0.69
CA ALA A 66 4.79 11.97 1.89
C ALA A 66 3.97 11.95 3.19
N ASP A 67 2.68 12.28 3.10
CA ASP A 67 1.72 12.32 4.20
C ASP A 67 0.94 11.00 4.37
N LEU A 68 1.25 9.97 3.57
CA LEU A 68 0.49 8.73 3.61
C LEU A 68 0.78 7.95 4.89
N ASN A 69 -0.27 7.69 5.69
CA ASN A 69 -0.20 6.77 6.81
C ASN A 69 -0.17 5.32 6.29
N GLU A 70 1.03 4.78 6.05
CA GLU A 70 1.17 3.40 5.56
C GLU A 70 0.58 2.33 6.49
N PRO A 71 0.71 2.40 7.83
CA PRO A 71 0.03 1.48 8.75
C PRO A 71 -1.49 1.44 8.56
N ASP A 72 -2.15 2.60 8.50
CA ASP A 72 -3.60 2.69 8.27
C ASP A 72 -3.99 2.14 6.88
N ALA A 73 -3.24 2.50 5.84
CA ALA A 73 -3.46 1.98 4.50
C ALA A 73 -3.31 0.44 4.43
N ALA A 74 -2.35 -0.13 5.17
CA ALA A 74 -2.16 -1.57 5.27
C ALA A 74 -3.33 -2.25 5.99
N TYR A 75 -3.79 -1.67 7.10
CA TYR A 75 -4.99 -2.13 7.81
C TYR A 75 -6.19 -2.20 6.87
N ARG A 76 -6.52 -1.09 6.19
CA ARG A 76 -7.64 -1.03 5.24
C ARG A 76 -7.47 -2.00 4.06
N ALA A 77 -6.25 -2.18 3.56
CA ALA A 77 -5.94 -3.17 2.53
C ALA A 77 -6.20 -4.61 2.99
N GLY A 78 -5.93 -4.90 4.26
CA GLY A 78 -6.02 -6.23 4.86
C GLY A 78 -7.41 -6.58 5.39
N GLN A 79 -8.17 -5.60 5.89
CA GLN A 79 -9.38 -5.82 6.70
C GLN A 79 -10.42 -6.74 6.02
N LYS A 80 -10.83 -6.42 4.78
CA LYS A 80 -11.80 -7.26 4.04
C LYS A 80 -11.27 -8.66 3.77
N PHE A 81 -9.95 -8.81 3.57
CA PHE A 81 -9.34 -10.10 3.32
C PHE A 81 -9.25 -10.92 4.60
N ALA A 82 -8.84 -10.32 5.72
CA ALA A 82 -8.80 -10.95 7.04
C ALA A 82 -10.16 -11.53 7.46
N ARG A 83 -11.27 -10.81 7.22
CA ARG A 83 -12.63 -11.32 7.46
C ARG A 83 -12.94 -12.61 6.70
N ARG A 84 -12.35 -12.83 5.52
CA ARG A 84 -12.51 -14.07 4.75
C ARG A 84 -11.66 -15.24 5.28
N LEU A 85 -10.71 -14.95 6.17
CA LEU A 85 -9.78 -15.92 6.73
C LEU A 85 -10.14 -16.32 8.18
N HIS A 86 -11.27 -15.84 8.73
CA HIS A 86 -11.63 -15.99 10.15
C HIS A 86 -11.65 -17.44 10.67
N ASN A 87 -11.92 -18.44 9.81
CA ASN A 87 -11.96 -19.85 10.19
C ASN A 87 -10.59 -20.56 10.10
N LEU A 88 -9.52 -19.86 9.73
CA LEU A 88 -8.19 -20.46 9.59
C LEU A 88 -7.41 -20.40 10.90
N ASP A 89 -6.49 -21.34 11.07
CA ASP A 89 -5.44 -21.25 12.08
C ASP A 89 -4.53 -20.02 11.82
N PHE A 90 -3.79 -19.62 12.86
CA PHE A 90 -2.91 -18.45 12.80
C PHE A 90 -1.88 -18.56 11.67
N ASN A 91 -1.26 -19.73 11.46
CA ASN A 91 -0.22 -19.90 10.46
C ASN A 91 -0.74 -19.65 9.03
N LYS A 92 -1.91 -20.22 8.70
CA LYS A 92 -2.56 -20.02 7.40
C LYS A 92 -3.09 -18.60 7.25
N PHE A 93 -3.67 -18.03 8.30
CA PHE A 93 -4.11 -16.63 8.33
C PHE A 93 -2.95 -15.69 8.02
N SER A 94 -1.89 -15.78 8.80
CA SER A 94 -0.71 -14.92 8.74
C SER A 94 -0.01 -15.03 7.39
N THR A 95 0.23 -16.25 6.89
CA THR A 95 0.88 -16.46 5.59
C THR A 95 0.07 -15.82 4.45
N ARG A 96 -1.25 -16.02 4.43
CA ARG A 96 -2.11 -15.50 3.36
C ARG A 96 -2.24 -13.98 3.43
N LEU A 97 -2.46 -13.43 4.62
CA LEU A 97 -2.61 -12.00 4.81
C LEU A 97 -1.30 -11.25 4.54
N TRP A 98 -0.17 -11.79 5.01
CA TRP A 98 1.16 -11.26 4.69
C TRP A 98 1.39 -11.20 3.18
N GLY A 99 1.17 -12.30 2.45
CA GLY A 99 1.32 -12.33 0.99
C GLY A 99 0.36 -11.38 0.26
N HIS A 100 -0.83 -11.13 0.82
CA HIS A 100 -1.79 -10.15 0.30
C HIS A 100 -1.31 -8.71 0.49
N LEU A 101 -0.67 -8.38 1.61
CA LEU A 101 -0.09 -7.06 1.88
C LEU A 101 1.19 -6.81 1.07
N ARG A 102 2.06 -7.82 0.93
CA ARG A 102 3.31 -7.71 0.14
C ARG A 102 3.04 -7.40 -1.34
N ARG A 103 2.02 -8.00 -1.95
CA ARG A 103 1.60 -7.67 -3.33
C ARG A 103 1.04 -6.25 -3.49
N ARG A 104 0.69 -5.59 -2.38
CA ARG A 104 0.32 -4.17 -2.31
C ARG A 104 1.48 -3.26 -1.90
N GLY A 105 2.68 -3.83 -1.83
CA GLY A 105 3.93 -3.11 -1.66
C GLY A 105 4.23 -2.68 -0.23
N PHE A 106 3.47 -3.14 0.76
CA PHE A 106 3.78 -2.83 2.16
C PHE A 106 5.07 -3.53 2.58
N ASN A 107 5.88 -2.82 3.36
CA ASN A 107 7.14 -3.36 3.87
C ASN A 107 6.88 -4.49 4.88
N GLY A 108 7.95 -5.23 5.22
CA GLY A 108 7.84 -6.40 6.09
C GLY A 108 7.40 -6.08 7.52
N SER A 109 7.77 -4.93 8.07
CA SER A 109 7.35 -4.53 9.43
C SER A 109 5.86 -4.23 9.45
N ILE A 110 5.41 -3.28 8.61
CA ILE A 110 3.99 -2.90 8.53
C ILE A 110 3.11 -4.10 8.22
N SER A 111 3.56 -5.00 7.34
CA SER A 111 2.80 -6.21 7.03
C SER A 111 2.66 -7.13 8.25
N ARG A 112 3.73 -7.33 9.03
CA ARG A 112 3.68 -8.14 10.27
C ARG A 112 2.78 -7.50 11.32
N ASP A 113 2.94 -6.20 11.56
CA ASP A 113 2.16 -5.46 12.56
C ASP A 113 0.65 -5.50 12.21
N THR A 114 0.33 -5.30 10.93
CA THR A 114 -1.04 -5.37 10.42
C THR A 114 -1.64 -6.77 10.55
N VAL A 115 -0.85 -7.83 10.31
CA VAL A 115 -1.30 -9.22 10.48
C VAL A 115 -1.64 -9.50 11.95
N SER A 116 -0.77 -9.09 12.88
CA SER A 116 -1.01 -9.26 14.32
C SER A 116 -2.26 -8.51 14.78
N LEU A 117 -2.43 -7.27 14.33
CA LEU A 117 -3.61 -6.45 14.63
C LEU A 117 -4.91 -7.08 14.10
N LEU A 118 -4.94 -7.46 12.82
CA LEU A 118 -6.15 -8.05 12.24
C LEU A 118 -6.46 -9.44 12.79
N TRP A 119 -5.45 -10.18 13.27
CA TRP A 119 -5.67 -11.44 13.96
C TRP A 119 -6.35 -11.23 15.31
N SER A 120 -5.87 -10.29 16.13
CA SER A 120 -6.45 -10.02 17.45
C SER A 120 -7.90 -9.51 17.35
N GLU A 121 -8.22 -8.71 16.34
CA GLU A 121 -9.60 -8.25 16.08
C GLU A 121 -10.55 -9.38 15.64
N SER A 122 -10.04 -10.42 14.97
CA SER A 122 -10.87 -11.49 14.40
C SER A 122 -11.41 -12.48 15.44
N ARG A 123 -10.88 -12.46 16.67
CA ARG A 123 -11.32 -13.31 17.77
C ARG A 123 -11.92 -12.42 18.87
N PRO A 124 -13.24 -12.47 19.13
CA PRO A 124 -13.80 -11.75 20.26
C PRO A 124 -13.14 -12.25 21.55
N GLN A 125 -12.78 -11.32 22.43
CA GLN A 125 -12.34 -11.62 23.78
C GLN A 125 -13.48 -12.36 24.52
N HIS A 126 -13.42 -13.69 24.56
CA HIS A 126 -13.96 -14.45 25.69
C HIS A 126 -12.82 -14.50 26.73
N GLY A 127 -13.09 -14.01 27.94
CA GLY A 127 -12.08 -13.87 29.00
C GLY A 127 -11.39 -15.18 29.40
N ASP A 128 -10.07 -15.05 29.60
CA ASP A 128 -9.07 -15.82 30.40
C ASP A 128 -9.17 -17.36 30.60
N PRO A 129 -8.04 -18.12 30.62
CA PRO A 129 -6.88 -17.86 31.51
C PRO A 129 -5.48 -18.07 30.88
N ALA A 130 -5.34 -18.02 29.55
CA ALA A 130 -4.11 -18.41 28.85
C ALA A 130 -3.12 -17.25 28.60
N LYS A 131 -2.95 -16.36 29.59
CA LYS A 131 -1.66 -15.69 29.79
C LYS A 131 -0.55 -16.66 30.28
N SER A 132 -0.80 -17.97 30.28
CA SER A 132 0.17 -19.00 30.68
C SER A 132 1.05 -19.55 29.55
N ASP A 133 0.78 -19.23 28.28
CA ASP A 133 1.57 -19.77 27.15
C ASP A 133 1.84 -18.74 26.05
N MET A 134 1.87 -17.46 26.43
CA MET A 134 2.34 -16.38 25.56
C MET A 134 3.86 -16.47 25.44
N THR A 135 4.34 -17.51 24.75
CA THR A 135 5.63 -17.43 24.06
C THR A 135 5.42 -16.49 22.88
N TYR A 136 5.45 -15.18 23.16
CA TYR A 136 5.98 -14.24 22.18
C TYR A 136 7.37 -14.81 21.83
N PRO A 137 7.67 -15.22 20.59
CA PRO A 137 9.04 -15.61 20.31
C PRO A 137 9.92 -14.37 20.57
N PRO A 138 10.87 -14.44 21.53
CA PRO A 138 11.90 -13.44 21.62
C PRO A 138 12.78 -13.68 20.39
N GLY A 139 12.77 -12.73 19.46
CA GLY A 139 13.55 -12.87 18.23
C GLY A 139 12.67 -12.87 16.99
N ALA A 140 12.73 -11.74 16.30
CA ALA A 140 12.41 -11.61 14.90
C ALA A 140 13.40 -12.38 14.01
N GLU A 141 13.65 -13.68 14.27
CA GLU A 141 14.71 -14.46 13.60
C GLU A 141 14.21 -15.63 12.73
N ILE A 142 12.91 -15.95 12.72
CA ILE A 142 12.37 -17.08 11.94
C ILE A 142 11.78 -16.70 10.56
N TRP A 143 12.11 -15.52 10.03
CA TRP A 143 11.69 -15.10 8.68
C TRP A 143 12.85 -14.87 7.69
N GLU A 144 14.07 -15.30 8.03
CA GLU A 144 15.13 -15.51 7.04
C GLU A 144 15.12 -16.98 6.61
N GLY A 145 14.99 -17.21 5.31
CA GLY A 145 15.06 -18.56 4.74
C GLY A 145 13.72 -19.15 4.35
N ARG A 146 13.08 -18.57 3.33
CA ARG A 146 12.44 -19.36 2.26
C ARG A 146 12.17 -18.45 1.06
N GLY A 147 13.25 -18.14 0.35
CA GLY A 147 13.15 -18.02 -1.10
C GLY A 147 12.89 -19.41 -1.66
N HIS A 148 11.88 -19.54 -2.52
CA HIS A 148 11.86 -20.58 -3.53
C HIS A 148 11.11 -20.06 -4.77
N VAL A 149 11.96 -19.83 -5.78
CA VAL A 149 11.82 -20.01 -7.24
C VAL A 149 10.65 -19.34 -7.96
#